data_AF-A0A1T5NPW1-F1
#
_entry.id   AF-A0A1T5NPW1-F1
#
_cell.length_a   1.000
_cell.length_b   1.000
_cell.length_c   1.000
_cell.angle_alpha   90.00
_cell.angle_beta   90.00
_cell.angle_gamma   90.00
#
_symmetry.space_group_name_H-M   'P 1'
#
loop_
_entity.id
_entity.type
_entity.pdbx_description
1 polymer ?
#
loop_
_entity_poly.entity_id
_entity_poly.type
_entity_poly.pdbx_seq_one_letter_code
_entity_poly.pdbx_strand_id
1 'polypeptide(L)'
;MKNTSEKITFYSTLSIGILLVFIGLFFLLNPLAAEAGFGISVPVNGNFSFHYIKGIRDLFSGITILGLLWTGERRALGVLLLAGTIVPVMDFCLVLHNPAYEAGKLIQHLVAIIMLLALGGYYLSSTAKKTSHAL
;
A
#
# COMPACT_ATOMS: atom_id res chain seq x y z
N MET A 1 -8.54 9.50 -25.24
CA MET A 1 -9.23 9.74 -23.94
C MET A 1 -9.17 8.44 -23.15
N LYS A 2 -8.74 8.47 -21.88
CA LYS A 2 -8.72 7.25 -21.05
C LYS A 2 -10.13 6.70 -20.88
N ASN A 3 -10.31 5.38 -21.01
CA ASN A 3 -11.60 4.74 -20.76
C ASN A 3 -11.95 4.80 -19.26
N THR A 4 -13.21 4.52 -18.88
CA THR A 4 -13.67 4.63 -17.49
C THR A 4 -12.87 3.74 -16.53
N SER A 5 -12.47 2.54 -16.97
CA SER A 5 -11.66 1.60 -16.17
C SER A 5 -10.25 2.13 -15.91
N GLU A 6 -9.60 2.72 -16.90
CA GLU A 6 -8.28 3.35 -16.77
C GLU A 6 -8.31 4.55 -15.83
N LYS A 7 -9.39 5.35 -15.85
CA LYS A 7 -9.56 6.46 -14.91
C LYS A 7 -9.69 5.95 -13.47
N ILE A 8 -10.58 4.97 -13.24
CA ILE A 8 -10.78 4.38 -11.92
C ILE A 8 -9.46 3.84 -11.38
N THR A 9 -8.76 3.01 -12.15
CA THR A 9 -7.48 2.42 -11.76
C THR A 9 -6.44 3.50 -11.44
N PHE A 10 -6.36 4.54 -12.29
CA PHE A 10 -5.42 5.65 -12.09
C PHE A 10 -5.70 6.38 -10.76
N TYR A 11 -6.94 6.78 -10.51
CA TYR A 11 -7.29 7.52 -9.29
C TYR A 11 -7.20 6.63 -8.04
N SER A 12 -7.59 5.35 -8.13
CA SER A 12 -7.40 4.40 -7.02
C SER A 12 -5.93 4.25 -6.65
N THR A 13 -5.05 4.10 -7.64
CA THR A 13 -3.61 3.98 -7.40
C THR A 13 -3.00 5.27 -6.86
N LEU A 14 -3.46 6.42 -7.38
CA LEU A 14 -3.06 7.74 -6.89
C LEU A 14 -3.41 7.90 -5.41
N SER A 15 -4.64 7.54 -5.03
CA SER A 15 -5.09 7.60 -3.64
C SER A 15 -4.26 6.70 -2.72
N ILE A 16 -3.90 5.49 -3.15
CA ILE A 16 -3.03 4.59 -2.37
C ILE A 16 -1.66 5.21 -2.15
N GLY A 17 -1.04 5.73 -3.21
CA GLY A 17 0.27 6.38 -3.12
C GLY A 17 0.25 7.57 -2.15
N ILE A 18 -0.76 8.43 -2.25
CA ILE A 18 -0.92 9.58 -1.34
C ILE A 18 -1.18 9.12 0.10
N LEU A 19 -2.03 8.12 0.30
CA LEU A 19 -2.35 7.61 1.63
C LEU A 19 -1.10 7.01 2.31
N LEU A 20 -0.25 6.28 1.58
CA LEU A 20 1.00 5.75 2.13
C LEU A 20 2.01 6.85 2.47
N VAL A 21 2.11 7.91 1.66
CA VAL A 21 2.90 9.10 2.02
C VAL A 21 2.38 9.72 3.31
N PHE A 22 1.06 9.89 3.41
CA PHE A 22 0.41 10.44 4.60
C PHE A 22 0.66 9.57 5.85
N ILE A 23 0.44 8.25 5.77
CA ILE A 23 0.66 7.32 6.88
C ILE A 23 2.13 7.32 7.29
N GLY A 24 3.05 7.30 6.32
CA GLY A 24 4.48 7.34 6.57
C GLY A 24 4.89 8.59 7.34
N LEU A 25 4.44 9.76 6.89
CA LEU A 25 4.64 11.03 7.60
C LEU A 25 3.96 11.01 8.98
N PHE A 26 2.79 10.40 9.12
CA PHE A 26 2.08 10.33 10.38
C PHE A 26 2.84 9.51 11.43
N PHE A 27 3.46 8.39 11.04
CA PHE A 27 4.35 7.62 11.92
C PHE A 27 5.63 8.38 12.29
N LEU A 28 6.16 9.22 11.39
CA LEU A 28 7.36 10.02 11.65
C LEU A 28 7.09 11.21 12.58
N LEU A 29 5.92 11.84 12.46
CA LEU A 29 5.57 13.06 13.19
C LEU A 29 4.76 12.81 14.46
N ASN A 30 3.91 11.78 14.47
CA ASN A 30 3.04 11.43 15.59
C ASN A 30 2.94 9.89 15.75
N PRO A 31 4.02 9.24 16.19
CA PRO A 31 4.14 7.77 16.21
C PRO A 31 3.07 7.09 17.07
N LEU A 32 2.71 7.66 18.23
CA LEU A 32 1.70 7.09 19.13
C LEU A 32 0.30 7.09 18.51
N ALA A 33 -0.10 8.20 17.89
CA ALA A 33 -1.40 8.29 17.24
C ALA A 33 -1.47 7.40 15.99
N ALA A 34 -0.37 7.32 15.23
CA ALA A 34 -0.26 6.46 14.07
C ALA A 34 -0.37 4.97 14.45
N GLU A 35 0.28 4.56 15.52
CA GLU A 35 0.21 3.21 16.08
C GLU A 35 -1.21 2.83 16.53
N ALA A 36 -1.89 3.71 17.26
CA ALA A 36 -3.28 3.51 17.65
C ALA A 36 -4.23 3.46 16.42
N GLY A 37 -3.93 4.25 15.39
CA GLY A 37 -4.61 4.19 14.10
C GLY A 37 -4.40 2.85 13.38
N PHE A 38 -3.18 2.31 13.46
CA PHE A 38 -2.80 1.04 12.85
C PHE A 38 -3.48 -0.17 13.51
N GLY A 39 -3.77 -0.08 14.82
CA GLY A 39 -4.52 -1.10 15.57
C GLY A 39 -3.65 -2.00 16.45
N ILE A 40 -2.45 -1.53 16.83
CA ILE A 40 -1.58 -2.21 17.81
C ILE A 40 -1.24 -1.25 18.95
N SER A 41 -0.69 -1.83 20.03
CA SER A 41 -0.09 -1.08 21.13
C SER A 41 1.15 -1.81 21.63
N VAL A 42 2.29 -1.12 21.63
CA VAL A 42 3.61 -1.63 21.95
C VAL A 42 4.24 -0.70 23.00
N PRO A 43 4.83 -1.25 24.08
CA PRO A 43 5.55 -0.45 25.06
C PRO A 43 6.72 0.30 24.41
N VAL A 44 6.63 1.62 24.37
CA VAL A 44 7.63 2.47 23.69
C VAL A 44 8.86 2.72 24.57
N ASN A 45 8.68 2.84 25.90
CA ASN A 45 9.76 3.18 26.84
C ASN A 45 10.65 4.36 26.39
N GLY A 46 10.06 5.34 25.69
CA GLY A 46 10.77 6.50 25.11
C GLY A 46 11.53 6.23 23.79
N ASN A 47 11.47 5.02 23.25
CA ASN A 47 12.12 4.65 21.99
C ASN A 47 11.12 4.39 20.85
N PHE A 48 11.08 5.32 19.89
CA PHE A 48 10.20 5.26 18.71
C PHE A 48 10.87 4.70 17.45
N SER A 49 12.04 4.06 17.57
CA SER A 49 12.83 3.63 16.41
C SER A 49 12.05 2.72 15.47
N PHE A 50 11.24 1.79 16.00
CA PHE A 50 10.39 0.92 15.17
C PHE A 50 9.26 1.66 14.45
N HIS A 51 8.66 2.67 15.10
CA HIS A 51 7.67 3.55 14.47
C HIS A 51 8.28 4.32 13.32
N TYR A 52 9.49 4.86 13.49
CA TYR A 52 10.19 5.56 12.43
C TYR A 52 10.61 4.64 11.28
N ILE A 53 11.05 3.42 11.57
CA ILE A 53 11.33 2.39 10.56
C ILE A 53 10.07 2.06 9.75
N LYS A 54 8.91 1.92 10.41
CA LYS A 54 7.64 1.73 9.71
C LYS A 54 7.30 2.96 8.86
N GLY A 55 7.34 4.15 9.47
CA GLY A 55 6.96 5.40 8.81
C GLY A 55 7.77 5.68 7.55
N ILE A 56 9.09 5.49 7.58
CA ILE A 56 9.93 5.73 6.39
C ILE A 56 9.67 4.70 5.28
N ARG A 57 9.29 3.46 5.62
CA ARG A 57 8.96 2.42 4.63
C ARG A 57 7.62 2.69 3.93
N ASP A 58 6.63 3.16 4.68
CA ASP A 58 5.33 3.54 4.10
C ASP A 58 5.50 4.79 3.22
N LEU A 59 6.27 5.78 3.68
CA LEU A 59 6.61 6.97 2.89
C LEU A 59 7.33 6.61 1.59
N PHE A 60 8.36 5.75 1.68
CA PHE A 60 9.10 5.26 0.51
C PHE A 60 8.18 4.52 -0.48
N SER A 61 7.32 3.64 0.03
CA SER A 61 6.37 2.88 -0.80
C SER A 61 5.40 3.80 -1.53
N GLY A 62 4.85 4.79 -0.83
CA GLY A 62 3.97 5.81 -1.40
C GLY A 62 4.65 6.63 -2.50
N ILE A 63 5.85 7.16 -2.23
CA ILE A 63 6.64 7.91 -3.22
C ILE A 63 6.94 7.06 -4.45
N THR A 64 7.33 5.79 -4.26
CA THR A 64 7.67 4.88 -5.36
C THR A 64 6.45 4.60 -6.23
N ILE A 65 5.28 4.32 -5.63
CA ILE A 65 4.02 4.12 -6.35
C ILE A 65 3.67 5.37 -7.16
N LEU A 66 3.74 6.56 -6.55
CA LEU A 66 3.44 7.82 -7.23
C LEU A 66 4.43 8.11 -8.37
N GLY A 67 5.71 7.85 -8.15
CA GLY A 67 6.77 8.02 -9.16
C GLY A 67 6.52 7.14 -10.39
N LEU A 68 6.26 5.85 -10.19
CA LEU A 68 5.94 4.93 -11.29
C LEU A 68 4.60 5.28 -11.97
N LEU A 69 3.62 5.73 -11.20
CA LEU A 69 2.32 6.16 -11.72
C LEU A 69 2.46 7.39 -12.64
N TRP A 70 3.31 8.35 -12.27
CA TRP A 70 3.53 9.61 -12.98
C TRP A 70 4.45 9.46 -14.19
N THR A 71 5.50 8.65 -14.08
CA THR A 71 6.41 8.31 -15.19
C THR A 71 5.76 7.39 -16.23
N GLY A 72 4.64 6.75 -15.87
CA GLY A 72 3.88 5.90 -16.79
C GLY A 72 4.41 4.47 -16.89
N GLU A 73 5.30 4.06 -15.99
CA GLU A 73 5.90 2.72 -15.91
C GLU A 73 4.92 1.66 -15.39
N ARG A 74 3.88 1.38 -16.20
CA ARG A 74 2.73 0.55 -15.80
C ARG A 74 3.12 -0.86 -15.39
N ARG A 75 4.03 -1.50 -16.11
CA ARG A 75 4.44 -2.88 -15.81
C ARG A 75 5.21 -2.96 -14.49
N ALA A 76 6.17 -2.06 -14.29
CA ALA A 76 6.92 -1.97 -13.03
C ALA A 76 6.00 -1.65 -11.85
N LEU A 77 5.05 -0.73 -12.04
CA LEU A 77 4.01 -0.42 -11.04
C LEU A 77 3.16 -1.65 -10.70
N GLY A 78 2.76 -2.43 -11.71
CA GLY A 78 2.02 -3.68 -11.50
C GLY A 78 2.80 -4.70 -10.66
N VAL A 79 4.08 -4.93 -10.98
CA VAL A 79 4.96 -5.81 -10.18
C VAL A 79 5.12 -5.28 -8.76
N LEU A 80 5.36 -3.97 -8.60
CA LEU A 80 5.53 -3.34 -7.30
C LEU A 80 4.28 -3.50 -6.42
N LEU A 81 3.08 -3.29 -6.98
CA LEU A 81 1.84 -3.43 -6.21
C LEU A 81 1.60 -4.87 -5.76
N LEU A 82 1.86 -5.87 -6.61
CA LEU A 82 1.71 -7.28 -6.25
C LEU A 82 2.74 -7.74 -5.22
N ALA A 83 4.02 -7.40 -5.41
CA ALA A 83 5.07 -7.70 -4.44
C ALA A 83 4.82 -6.94 -3.12
N GLY A 84 4.33 -5.70 -3.22
CA GLY A 84 3.97 -4.85 -2.10
C GLY A 84 2.84 -5.41 -1.23
N THR A 85 1.98 -6.30 -1.75
CA THR A 85 0.89 -6.95 -0.99
C THR A 85 1.39 -7.67 0.26
N ILE A 86 2.64 -8.13 0.28
CA ILE A 86 3.25 -8.79 1.45
C ILE A 86 3.22 -7.87 2.68
N VAL A 87 3.33 -6.55 2.48
CA VAL A 87 3.33 -5.55 3.57
C VAL A 87 1.97 -5.52 4.30
N PRO A 88 0.84 -5.19 3.65
CA PRO A 88 -0.45 -5.17 4.34
C PRO A 88 -0.92 -6.57 4.79
N VAL A 89 -0.44 -7.65 4.18
CA VAL A 89 -0.66 -9.02 4.72
C VAL A 89 0.00 -9.19 6.07
N MET A 90 1.27 -8.78 6.20
CA MET A 90 1.96 -8.86 7.49
C MET A 90 1.32 -7.90 8.51
N ASP A 91 0.96 -6.69 8.09
CA ASP A 91 0.27 -5.72 8.95
C ASP A 91 -1.08 -6.26 9.47
N PHE A 92 -1.88 -6.90 8.61
CA PHE A 92 -3.11 -7.58 8.99
C PHE A 92 -2.85 -8.67 10.04
N CYS A 93 -1.84 -9.53 9.81
CA CYS A 93 -1.47 -10.58 10.73
C CYS A 93 -1.03 -10.02 12.09
N LEU A 94 -0.24 -8.93 12.11
CA LEU A 94 0.21 -8.30 13.35
C LEU A 94 -0.96 -7.74 14.17
N VAL A 95 -1.94 -7.10 13.53
CA VAL A 95 -3.15 -6.64 14.21
C VAL A 95 -3.95 -7.83 14.72
N LEU A 96 -4.17 -8.86 13.89
CA LEU A 96 -4.97 -10.02 14.28
C LEU A 96 -4.40 -10.79 15.48
N HIS A 97 -3.07 -10.86 15.60
CA HIS A 97 -2.41 -11.55 16.71
C HIS A 97 -2.25 -10.68 17.96
N ASN A 98 -2.69 -9.42 17.94
CA ASN A 98 -2.69 -8.60 19.14
C ASN A 98 -3.79 -9.10 20.10
N PRO A 99 -3.49 -9.44 21.36
CA PRO A 99 -4.50 -9.97 22.31
C PRO A 99 -5.73 -9.07 22.52
N ALA A 100 -5.59 -7.76 22.29
CA ALA A 100 -6.65 -6.77 22.44
C ALA A 100 -7.05 -6.14 21.09
N TYR A 101 -6.94 -6.88 19.98
CA TYR A 101 -7.19 -6.32 18.66
C TYR A 101 -8.65 -5.84 18.47
N GLU A 102 -8.79 -4.71 17.78
CA GLU A 102 -10.09 -4.20 17.35
C GLU A 102 -10.38 -4.67 15.92
N ALA A 103 -11.49 -5.40 15.72
CA ALA A 103 -11.85 -5.94 14.40
C ALA A 103 -11.97 -4.85 13.32
N GLY A 104 -12.40 -3.63 13.68
CA GLY A 104 -12.48 -2.50 12.75
C GLY A 104 -11.11 -2.11 12.16
N LYS A 105 -10.02 -2.33 12.90
CA LYS A 105 -8.65 -2.02 12.46
C LYS A 105 -8.09 -3.03 11.47
N LEU A 106 -8.71 -4.21 11.32
CA LEU A 106 -8.36 -5.19 10.30
C LEU A 106 -8.83 -4.78 8.90
N ILE A 107 -9.92 -4.01 8.82
CA ILE A 107 -10.58 -3.67 7.55
C ILE A 107 -9.64 -2.87 6.65
N GLN A 108 -8.92 -1.89 7.19
CA GLN A 108 -7.99 -1.06 6.41
C GLN A 108 -6.88 -1.90 5.76
N HIS A 109 -6.37 -2.91 6.47
CA HIS A 109 -5.33 -3.81 5.96
C HIS A 109 -5.89 -4.75 4.89
N LEU A 110 -7.09 -5.31 5.12
CA LEU A 110 -7.77 -6.15 4.14
C LEU A 110 -8.09 -5.40 2.85
N VAL A 111 -8.57 -4.16 2.96
CA VAL A 111 -8.82 -3.28 1.80
C VAL A 111 -7.52 -3.04 1.03
N ALA A 112 -6.41 -2.74 1.73
CA ALA A 112 -5.11 -2.57 1.08
C ALA A 112 -4.66 -3.83 0.32
N ILE A 113 -4.81 -5.03 0.92
CA ILE A 113 -4.49 -6.32 0.27
C ILE A 113 -5.28 -6.47 -1.04
N ILE A 114 -6.62 -6.32 -0.97
CA ILE A 114 -7.50 -6.49 -2.13
C ILE A 114 -7.16 -5.47 -3.22
N MET A 115 -6.95 -4.21 -2.84
CA MET A 115 -6.64 -3.13 -3.78
C MET A 115 -5.29 -3.36 -4.48
N LEU A 116 -4.24 -3.74 -3.77
CA LEU A 116 -2.92 -4.00 -4.36
C LEU A 116 -2.97 -5.19 -5.32
N LEU A 117 -3.66 -6.28 -4.95
CA LEU A 117 -3.85 -7.44 -5.82
C LEU A 117 -4.63 -7.07 -7.10
N ALA A 118 -5.76 -6.37 -6.95
CA ALA A 118 -6.60 -5.98 -8.07
C ALA A 118 -5.90 -5.02 -9.03
N LEU A 119 -5.28 -3.95 -8.51
CA LEU A 119 -4.59 -2.95 -9.32
C LEU A 119 -3.29 -3.50 -9.91
N GLY A 120 -2.53 -4.28 -9.15
CA GLY A 120 -1.32 -4.95 -9.64
C GLY A 120 -1.62 -5.91 -10.78
N GLY A 121 -2.64 -6.75 -10.61
CA GLY A 121 -3.15 -7.65 -11.65
C GLY A 121 -3.64 -6.90 -12.89
N TYR A 122 -4.35 -5.79 -12.71
CA TYR A 122 -4.78 -4.93 -13.82
C TYR A 122 -3.60 -4.35 -14.60
N TYR A 123 -2.61 -3.77 -13.92
CA TYR A 123 -1.46 -3.15 -14.58
C TYR A 123 -0.57 -4.17 -15.32
N LEU A 124 -0.44 -5.39 -14.82
CA LEU A 124 0.25 -6.46 -15.55
C LEU A 124 -0.55 -6.98 -16.74
N SER A 125 -1.86 -7.20 -16.56
CA SER A 125 -2.72 -7.73 -17.62
C SER A 125 -2.89 -6.73 -18.77
N SER A 126 -2.94 -5.43 -18.46
CA SER A 126 -3.04 -4.36 -19.46
C SER A 126 -1.73 -4.07 -20.20
N THR A 127 -0.60 -4.56 -19.69
CA THR A 127 0.73 -4.39 -20.31
C THR A 127 1.25 -5.66 -21.01
N ALA A 128 0.58 -6.81 -20.82
CA ALA A 128 0.89 -8.03 -21.55
C ALA A 128 0.59 -7.83 -23.05
N LYS A 129 1.64 -7.84 -23.90
CA LYS A 129 1.49 -7.85 -25.36
C LYS A 129 0.56 -9.00 -25.77
N LYS A 130 -0.48 -8.71 -26.55
CA LYS A 130 -1.10 -9.72 -27.42
C LYS A 130 -0.01 -10.23 -28.36
N THR A 131 0.55 -11.41 -28.09
CA THR A 131 1.28 -12.16 -29.12
C THR A 131 0.25 -12.52 -30.19
N SER A 132 0.19 -11.71 -31.25
CA SER A 132 -0.44 -12.14 -32.49
C SER A 132 0.40 -13.31 -33.00
N HIS A 133 -0.08 -14.53 -32.77
CA HIS A 133 0.36 -15.68 -33.53
C HIS A 133 -0.15 -15.48 -34.96
N ALA A 134 0.63 -14.78 -35.76
CA ALA A 134 0.60 -14.90 -37.20
C ALA A 134 1.60 -16.02 -37.57
N LEU A 135 1.07 -17.24 -37.69
CA LEU A 135 1.63 -18.32 -38.50
C LEU A 135 0.45 -19.00 -39.21
#